data_AF-A0A351NFS1-F1
#
_entry.id   AF-A0A351NFS1-F1
#
_cell.length_a   1.000
_cell.length_b   1.000
_cell.length_c   1.000
_cell.angle_alpha   90.00
_cell.angle_beta   90.00
_cell.angle_gamma   90.00
#
_symmetry.space_group_name_H-M   'P 1'
#
loop_
_entity.id
_entity.type
_entity.pdbx_description
1 polymer ?
#
loop_
_entity_poly.entity_id
_entity_poly.type
_entity_poly.pdbx_seq_one_letter_code
_entity_poly.pdbx_strand_id
1 'polypeptide(L)'
;MRLLSGYIKGARLWKGAKYVESNHISNAAFLRARIEFISAFFAPEEVSQIWLTFSDPQYKSPNSRLSSPVFLNKYRGMLKRGGVVHLKTDSRFLYEYTKAVCEVNSLKVLVQTEDLYGELDRLRPLVDAEVYEVSTFYETMFREQGYKINYLAFVIDHEGEYRQPMVPQEFDSDYWRSVEGPRLLFGHDSAETRRRKLLDAVGQ
;
A
#
# COMPACT_ATOMS: atom_id res chain seq x y z
N MET A 1 -11.51 1.30 16.09
CA MET A 1 -12.36 1.37 14.87
C MET A 1 -11.44 1.39 13.65
N ARG A 2 -11.70 0.58 12.64
CA ARG A 2 -10.94 0.55 11.38
C ARG A 2 -11.67 1.42 10.36
N LEU A 3 -11.01 2.43 9.82
CA LEU A 3 -11.55 3.25 8.73
C LEU A 3 -10.92 2.83 7.41
N LEU A 4 -11.77 2.46 6.46
CA LEU A 4 -11.35 2.12 5.10
C LEU A 4 -11.68 3.31 4.19
N SER A 5 -10.65 4.08 3.83
CA SER A 5 -10.74 5.07 2.75
C SER A 5 -10.34 4.40 1.44
N GLY A 6 -11.32 4.16 0.57
CA GLY A 6 -11.14 3.41 -0.68
C GLY A 6 -11.57 4.19 -1.92
N TYR A 7 -10.91 3.87 -3.04
CA TYR A 7 -11.18 4.23 -4.44
C TYR A 7 -12.41 5.13 -4.75
N ILE A 8 -12.19 6.11 -5.64
CA ILE A 8 -13.22 6.94 -6.31
C ILE A 8 -14.36 6.09 -6.93
N LYS A 9 -14.11 4.81 -7.21
CA LYS A 9 -15.10 3.82 -7.66
C LYS A 9 -16.08 3.45 -6.54
N GLY A 10 -17.12 4.26 -6.36
CA GLY A 10 -18.14 4.12 -5.31
C GLY A 10 -18.78 2.73 -5.19
N ALA A 11 -18.85 1.94 -6.26
CA ALA A 11 -19.39 0.58 -6.23
C ALA A 11 -18.64 -0.36 -5.26
N ARG A 12 -17.30 -0.25 -5.17
CA ARG A 12 -16.50 -1.09 -4.26
C ARG A 12 -16.70 -0.68 -2.80
N LEU A 13 -16.74 0.63 -2.55
CA LEU A 13 -17.00 1.18 -1.22
C LEU A 13 -18.39 0.77 -0.73
N TRP A 14 -19.41 0.87 -1.59
CA TRP A 14 -20.77 0.45 -1.27
C TRP A 14 -20.83 -1.04 -0.92
N LYS A 15 -20.17 -1.91 -1.70
CA LYS A 15 -20.13 -3.35 -1.42
C LYS A 15 -19.53 -3.64 -0.04
N GLY A 16 -18.42 -2.98 0.30
CA GLY A 16 -17.78 -3.10 1.62
C GLY A 16 -18.67 -2.58 2.75
N ALA A 17 -19.27 -1.40 2.57
CA ALA A 17 -20.15 -0.79 3.56
C ALA A 17 -21.41 -1.63 3.81
N LYS A 18 -22.06 -2.13 2.74
CA LYS A 18 -23.19 -3.04 2.85
C LYS A 18 -22.83 -4.33 3.55
N TYR A 19 -21.64 -4.88 3.29
CA TYR A 19 -21.17 -6.08 3.99
C TYR A 19 -21.03 -5.83 5.50
N VAL A 20 -20.39 -4.71 5.88
CA VAL A 20 -20.25 -4.31 7.29
C VAL A 20 -21.59 -4.11 7.97
N GLU A 21 -22.53 -3.42 7.29
CA GLU A 21 -23.89 -3.19 7.78
C GLU A 21 -24.67 -4.50 7.95
N SER A 22 -24.70 -5.35 6.92
CA SER A 22 -25.44 -6.62 6.93
C SER A 22 -24.89 -7.66 7.91
N ASN A 23 -23.60 -7.59 8.26
CA ASN A 23 -22.97 -8.50 9.21
C ASN A 23 -22.77 -7.87 10.60
N HIS A 24 -23.34 -6.68 10.84
CA HIS A 24 -23.27 -5.97 12.12
C HIS A 24 -21.84 -5.78 12.67
N ILE A 25 -20.89 -5.49 11.77
CA ILE A 25 -19.48 -5.30 12.14
C ILE A 25 -19.32 -3.90 12.74
N SER A 26 -19.31 -3.82 14.08
CA SER A 26 -19.34 -2.56 14.82
C SER A 26 -18.01 -1.80 14.84
N ASN A 27 -16.90 -2.46 14.49
CA ASN A 27 -15.55 -1.89 14.55
C ASN A 27 -14.99 -1.49 13.18
N ALA A 28 -15.82 -1.44 12.13
CA ALA A 28 -15.44 -1.05 10.77
C ALA A 28 -16.32 0.08 10.25
N ALA A 29 -15.71 1.06 9.60
CA ALA A 29 -16.41 2.16 8.95
C ALA A 29 -15.75 2.49 7.60
N PHE A 30 -16.50 3.14 6.72
CA PHE A 30 -16.04 3.55 5.40
C PHE A 30 -16.19 5.06 5.24
N LEU A 31 -15.16 5.70 4.72
CA LEU A 31 -15.18 7.12 4.40
C LEU A 31 -14.98 7.32 2.91
N ARG A 32 -15.93 8.05 2.30
CA ARG A 32 -15.80 8.54 0.93
C ARG A 32 -15.32 9.98 0.95
N ALA A 33 -14.02 10.18 0.79
CA ALA A 33 -13.42 11.51 0.72
C ALA A 33 -12.30 11.55 -0.31
N ARG A 34 -11.97 12.76 -0.76
CA ARG A 34 -10.70 13.02 -1.43
C ARG A 34 -9.59 12.93 -0.37
N ILE A 35 -8.59 12.09 -0.62
CA ILE A 35 -7.55 11.77 0.38
C ILE A 35 -6.74 13.01 0.80
N GLU A 36 -6.70 14.03 -0.04
CA GLU A 36 -6.07 15.32 0.25
C GLU A 36 -6.69 16.04 1.46
N PHE A 37 -7.95 15.73 1.79
CA PHE A 37 -8.70 16.28 2.92
C PHE A 37 -8.72 15.36 4.14
N ILE A 38 -7.93 14.29 4.17
CA ILE A 38 -7.99 13.27 5.23
C ILE A 38 -7.83 13.86 6.64
N SER A 39 -7.01 14.90 6.79
CA SER A 39 -6.78 15.58 8.06
C SER A 39 -7.99 16.35 8.60
N ALA A 40 -9.03 16.58 7.78
CA ALA A 40 -10.26 17.23 8.24
C ALA A 40 -11.25 16.26 8.91
N PHE A 41 -11.00 14.95 8.81
CA PHE A 41 -11.90 13.91 9.31
C PHE A 41 -11.45 13.31 10.64
N PHE A 42 -10.25 13.64 11.09
CA PHE A 42 -9.65 13.08 12.30
C PHE A 42 -9.08 14.19 13.17
N ALA A 43 -9.29 14.04 14.48
CA ALA A 43 -8.64 14.86 15.48
C ALA A 43 -7.15 14.51 15.61
N PRO A 44 -6.33 15.42 16.17
CA PRO A 44 -4.97 15.09 16.55
C PRO A 44 -4.89 13.86 17.45
N GLU A 45 -3.91 13.00 17.21
CA GLU A 45 -3.68 11.77 17.97
C GLU A 45 -4.88 10.78 18.00
N GLU A 46 -5.78 10.85 17.02
CA GLU A 46 -6.92 9.93 16.94
C GLU A 46 -6.53 8.59 16.30
N VAL A 47 -5.67 8.63 15.28
CA VAL A 47 -5.31 7.47 14.45
C VAL A 47 -4.10 6.75 15.07
N SER A 48 -4.15 5.42 15.13
CA SER A 48 -3.03 4.61 15.67
C SER A 48 -2.14 4.03 14.56
N GLN A 49 -2.74 3.65 13.44
CA GLN A 49 -2.04 3.05 12.29
C GLN A 49 -2.67 3.53 10.98
N ILE A 50 -1.84 3.68 9.96
CA ILE A 50 -2.28 3.95 8.58
C ILE A 50 -1.82 2.80 7.70
N TRP A 51 -2.72 2.30 6.87
CA TRP A 51 -2.47 1.18 5.96
C TRP A 51 -2.58 1.64 4.51
N LEU A 52 -1.44 1.68 3.82
CA LEU A 52 -1.30 1.92 2.39
C LEU A 52 -1.23 0.56 1.68
N THR A 53 -2.38 -0.08 1.52
CA THR A 53 -2.47 -1.42 0.90
C THR A 53 -2.71 -1.30 -0.60
N PHE A 54 -1.73 -1.68 -1.41
CA PHE A 54 -1.80 -1.70 -2.89
C PHE A 54 -2.21 -0.34 -3.47
N SER A 55 -1.73 0.75 -2.86
CA SER A 55 -1.96 2.10 -3.38
C SER A 55 -1.26 2.28 -4.72
N ASP A 56 -1.85 3.11 -5.59
CA ASP A 56 -1.27 3.41 -6.90
C ASP A 56 0.17 3.93 -6.76
N PRO A 57 1.16 3.36 -7.50
CA PRO A 57 2.55 3.79 -7.44
C PRO A 57 2.77 5.23 -7.91
N GLN A 58 1.84 5.82 -8.68
CA GLN A 58 1.91 7.20 -9.17
C GLN A 58 3.28 7.53 -9.77
N TYR A 59 3.70 6.73 -10.76
CA TYR A 59 5.01 6.82 -11.42
C TYR A 59 5.42 8.25 -11.78
N LYS A 60 4.49 9.02 -12.36
CA LYS A 60 4.75 10.38 -12.86
C LYS A 60 4.46 11.49 -11.85
N SER A 61 3.86 11.18 -10.72
CA SER A 61 3.34 12.16 -9.77
C SER A 61 3.83 11.87 -8.34
N PRO A 62 5.08 12.20 -7.99
CA PRO A 62 5.65 11.90 -6.69
C PRO A 62 4.81 12.40 -5.50
N ASN A 63 4.27 13.62 -5.60
CA ASN A 63 3.42 14.20 -4.56
C ASN A 63 2.03 13.54 -4.43
N SER A 64 1.63 12.75 -5.42
CA SER A 64 0.38 11.98 -5.38
C SER A 64 0.57 10.58 -4.78
N ARG A 65 1.81 10.14 -4.54
CA ARG A 65 2.09 8.88 -3.85
C ARG A 65 1.66 9.01 -2.40
N LEU A 66 0.86 8.07 -1.91
CA LEU A 66 0.34 8.12 -0.53
C LEU A 66 1.43 7.98 0.54
N SER A 67 2.62 7.53 0.17
CA SER A 67 3.82 7.47 1.02
C SER A 67 4.75 8.68 0.88
N SER A 68 4.38 9.68 0.06
CA SER A 68 5.22 10.87 -0.15
C SER A 68 5.23 11.79 1.08
N PRO A 69 6.27 12.62 1.23
CA PRO A 69 6.34 13.70 2.22
C PRO A 69 5.06 14.54 2.38
N VAL A 70 4.36 14.83 1.28
CA VAL A 70 3.10 15.60 1.30
C VAL A 70 2.04 14.88 2.14
N PHE A 71 1.91 13.58 1.98
CA PHE A 71 0.96 12.78 2.74
C PHE A 71 1.46 12.44 4.13
N LEU A 72 2.75 12.17 4.32
CA LEU A 72 3.33 11.96 5.65
C LEU A 72 3.11 13.16 6.57
N ASN A 73 3.21 14.40 6.05
CA ASN A 73 2.87 15.61 6.79
C ASN A 73 1.40 15.65 7.22
N LYS A 74 0.47 15.24 6.35
CA LYS A 74 -0.96 15.13 6.69
C LYS A 74 -1.21 14.08 7.76
N TYR A 75 -0.54 12.93 7.64
CA TYR A 75 -0.68 11.81 8.57
C TYR A 75 -0.15 12.15 9.96
N ARG A 76 0.98 12.88 10.04
CA ARG A 76 1.55 13.34 11.32
C ARG A 76 0.52 14.08 12.18
N GLY A 77 -0.31 14.91 11.56
CA GLY A 77 -1.30 15.70 12.29
C GLY A 77 -2.43 14.89 12.94
N MET A 78 -2.68 13.65 12.49
CA MET A 78 -3.78 12.80 12.98
C MET A 78 -3.29 11.51 13.66
N LEU A 79 -2.04 11.12 13.45
CA LEU A 79 -1.45 9.94 14.09
C LEU A 79 -1.03 10.25 15.53
N LYS A 80 -1.21 9.27 16.41
CA LYS A 80 -0.65 9.27 17.76
C LYS A 80 0.87 9.28 17.72
N ARG A 81 1.50 9.76 18.79
CA ARG A 81 2.94 9.52 19.02
C ARG A 81 3.26 8.03 18.93
N GLY A 82 4.26 7.67 18.14
CA GLY A 82 4.61 6.27 17.85
C GLY A 82 3.67 5.56 16.89
N GLY A 83 2.73 6.28 16.25
CA GLY A 83 1.84 5.74 15.23
C GLY A 83 2.61 5.19 14.02
N VAL A 84 2.08 4.12 13.44
CA VAL A 84 2.78 3.34 12.39
C VAL A 84 2.11 3.51 11.04
N VAL A 85 2.92 3.70 10.01
CA VAL A 85 2.49 3.62 8.62
C VAL A 85 2.94 2.27 8.05
N HIS A 86 1.99 1.53 7.49
CA HIS A 86 2.20 0.25 6.84
C HIS A 86 2.01 0.41 5.33
N LEU A 87 3.00 0.02 4.55
CA LEU A 87 2.90 -0.15 3.11
C LEU A 87 2.92 -1.65 2.81
N LYS A 88 1.87 -2.15 2.15
CA LYS A 88 1.82 -3.50 1.59
C LYS A 88 1.56 -3.37 0.10
N THR A 89 2.50 -3.78 -0.76
CA THR A 89 2.45 -3.47 -2.19
C THR A 89 3.10 -4.55 -3.04
N ASP A 90 2.52 -4.78 -4.21
CA ASP A 90 3.08 -5.59 -5.29
C ASP A 90 3.95 -4.77 -6.25
N SER A 91 4.02 -3.44 -6.08
CA SER A 91 4.92 -2.55 -6.82
C SER A 91 6.26 -2.41 -6.12
N ARG A 92 7.32 -2.87 -6.79
CA ARG A 92 8.70 -2.68 -6.35
C ARG A 92 9.11 -1.22 -6.38
N PHE A 93 8.65 -0.48 -7.38
CA PHE A 93 8.88 0.95 -7.47
C PHE A 93 8.38 1.71 -6.23
N LEU A 94 7.12 1.47 -5.84
CA LEU A 94 6.54 2.15 -4.68
C LEU A 94 7.24 1.73 -3.38
N TYR A 95 7.66 0.47 -3.28
CA TYR A 95 8.44 -0.02 -2.15
C TYR A 95 9.77 0.71 -2.02
N GLU A 96 10.60 0.72 -3.08
CA GLU A 96 11.91 1.39 -3.06
C GLU A 96 11.78 2.90 -2.85
N TYR A 97 10.78 3.53 -3.47
CA TYR A 97 10.51 4.95 -3.24
C TYR A 97 10.20 5.22 -1.77
N THR A 98 9.35 4.39 -1.15
CA THR A 98 8.96 4.60 0.25
C THR A 98 10.13 4.32 1.19
N LYS A 99 10.97 3.33 0.89
CA LYS A 99 12.20 3.05 1.62
C LYS A 99 13.17 4.24 1.55
N ALA A 100 13.39 4.81 0.36
CA ALA A 100 14.22 6.01 0.19
C ALA A 100 13.65 7.24 0.92
N VAL A 101 12.32 7.40 0.96
CA VAL A 101 11.65 8.43 1.79
C VAL A 101 11.95 8.20 3.28
N CYS A 102 11.93 6.96 3.76
CA CYS A 102 12.29 6.67 5.15
C CYS A 102 13.75 7.02 5.44
N GLU A 103 14.68 6.64 4.54
CA GLU A 103 16.11 6.89 4.70
C GLU A 103 16.45 8.39 4.73
N VAL A 104 16.00 9.18 3.74
CA VAL A 104 16.31 10.62 3.67
C VAL A 104 15.76 11.43 4.85
N ASN A 105 14.70 10.92 5.47
CA ASN A 105 14.06 11.54 6.63
C ASN A 105 14.47 10.90 7.96
N SER A 106 15.38 9.91 7.94
CA SER A 106 15.81 9.16 9.12
C SER A 106 14.65 8.56 9.92
N LEU A 107 13.62 8.06 9.23
CA LEU A 107 12.47 7.44 9.87
C LEU A 107 12.82 6.07 10.43
N LYS A 108 12.26 5.76 11.60
CA LYS A 108 12.44 4.44 12.21
C LYS A 108 11.63 3.39 11.45
N VAL A 109 12.31 2.61 10.62
CA VAL A 109 11.76 1.40 10.00
C VAL A 109 11.67 0.28 11.04
N LEU A 110 10.47 -0.28 11.21
CA LEU A 110 10.19 -1.37 12.13
C LEU A 110 10.40 -2.73 11.46
N VAL A 111 9.88 -2.88 10.25
CA VAL A 111 9.95 -4.11 9.44
C VAL A 111 10.03 -3.72 7.97
N GLN A 112 10.87 -4.42 7.21
CA GLN A 112 10.89 -4.35 5.75
C GLN A 112 11.15 -5.72 5.14
N THR A 113 10.54 -5.97 3.99
CA THR A 113 10.75 -7.18 3.19
C THR A 113 10.30 -6.94 1.75
N GLU A 114 11.01 -7.59 0.84
CA GLU A 114 10.75 -7.59 -0.59
C GLU A 114 9.95 -8.84 -1.02
N ASP A 115 9.72 -9.76 -0.07
CA ASP A 115 9.04 -11.03 -0.29
C ASP A 115 8.33 -11.49 0.99
N LEU A 116 7.22 -10.81 1.31
CA LEU A 116 6.45 -11.06 2.53
C LEU A 116 6.10 -12.54 2.72
N TYR A 117 5.71 -13.21 1.64
CA TYR A 117 5.29 -14.62 1.71
C TYR A 117 6.47 -15.58 1.67
N GLY A 118 7.55 -15.27 0.94
CA GLY A 118 8.78 -16.07 0.92
C GLY A 118 9.58 -15.98 2.22
N GLU A 119 9.45 -14.89 2.97
CA GLU A 119 10.17 -14.66 4.24
C GLU A 119 9.27 -14.80 5.47
N LEU A 120 8.09 -15.40 5.33
CA LEU A 120 7.06 -15.37 6.36
C LEU A 120 7.53 -15.95 7.70
N ASP A 121 8.28 -17.05 7.69
CA ASP A 121 8.80 -17.67 8.92
C ASP A 121 9.69 -16.72 9.74
N ARG A 122 10.47 -15.86 9.05
CA ARG A 122 11.28 -14.82 9.70
C ARG A 122 10.41 -13.69 10.24
N LEU A 123 9.32 -13.36 9.54
CA LEU A 123 8.52 -12.17 9.79
C LEU A 123 7.40 -12.38 10.81
N ARG A 124 6.85 -13.60 10.95
CA ARG A 124 5.78 -13.92 11.90
C ARG A 124 5.97 -13.40 13.33
N PRO A 125 7.17 -13.45 13.95
CA PRO A 125 7.35 -12.88 15.29
C PRO A 125 7.45 -11.34 15.31
N LEU A 126 7.55 -10.68 14.14
CA LEU A 126 7.78 -9.24 14.00
C LEU A 126 6.56 -8.47 13.51
N VAL A 127 5.58 -9.15 12.92
CA VAL A 127 4.39 -8.52 12.32
C VAL A 127 3.10 -9.15 12.84
N ASP A 128 2.05 -8.33 12.91
CA ASP A 128 0.72 -8.82 13.23
C ASP A 128 0.20 -9.77 12.13
N ALA A 129 -0.61 -10.74 12.54
CA ALA A 129 -1.15 -11.76 11.65
C ALA A 129 -1.91 -11.16 10.45
N GLU A 130 -2.54 -9.99 10.63
CA GLU A 130 -3.27 -9.32 9.56
C GLU A 130 -2.40 -8.91 8.36
N VAL A 131 -1.08 -8.79 8.52
CA VAL A 131 -0.17 -8.49 7.42
C VAL A 131 -0.19 -9.62 6.37
N TYR A 132 -0.28 -10.88 6.81
CA TYR A 132 -0.17 -12.05 5.93
C TYR A 132 -1.47 -12.87 5.81
N GLU A 133 -2.40 -12.78 6.77
CA GLU A 133 -3.68 -13.48 6.70
C GLU A 133 -4.71 -12.75 5.84
N VAL A 134 -4.64 -11.42 5.80
CA VAL A 134 -5.54 -10.60 4.96
C VAL A 134 -4.91 -10.44 3.57
N SER A 135 -5.37 -11.25 2.62
CA SER A 135 -5.00 -11.17 1.21
C SER A 135 -6.14 -10.65 0.36
N THR A 136 -5.83 -9.79 -0.61
CA THR A 136 -6.84 -9.33 -1.59
C THR A 136 -6.94 -10.30 -2.78
N PHE A 137 -8.03 -10.21 -3.55
CA PHE A 137 -8.18 -10.98 -4.79
C PHE A 137 -7.06 -10.70 -5.81
N TYR A 138 -6.66 -9.44 -5.96
CA TYR A 138 -5.60 -9.04 -6.89
C TYR A 138 -4.23 -9.49 -6.41
N GLU A 139 -3.99 -9.47 -5.10
CA GLU A 139 -2.77 -9.98 -4.49
C GLU A 139 -2.55 -11.47 -4.81
N THR A 140 -3.58 -12.30 -4.65
CA THR A 140 -3.51 -13.72 -5.06
C THR A 140 -3.26 -13.83 -6.57
N MET A 141 -3.98 -13.08 -7.39
CA MET A 141 -3.84 -13.09 -8.84
C MET A 141 -2.44 -12.72 -9.31
N PHE A 142 -1.79 -11.71 -8.72
CA PHE A 142 -0.46 -11.27 -9.12
C PHE A 142 0.64 -12.20 -8.59
N ARG A 143 0.46 -12.79 -7.41
CA ARG A 143 1.36 -13.84 -6.91
C ARG A 143 1.40 -15.06 -7.81
N GLU A 144 0.27 -15.44 -8.41
CA GLU A 144 0.21 -16.51 -9.42
C GLU A 144 1.01 -16.20 -10.69
N GLN A 145 1.29 -14.92 -10.98
CA GLN A 145 2.15 -14.49 -12.09
C GLN A 145 3.62 -14.32 -11.67
N GLY A 146 3.97 -14.65 -10.43
CA GLY A 146 5.32 -14.51 -9.89
C GLY A 146 5.64 -13.16 -9.24
N TYR A 147 4.67 -12.26 -9.11
CA TYR A 147 4.90 -11.00 -8.40
C TYR A 147 5.03 -11.22 -6.90
N LYS A 148 6.13 -10.71 -6.34
CA LYS A 148 6.35 -10.68 -4.89
C LYS A 148 5.54 -9.57 -4.25
N ILE A 149 5.15 -9.80 -3.00
CA ILE A 149 4.47 -8.80 -2.17
C ILE A 149 5.50 -8.22 -1.22
N ASN A 150 5.78 -6.94 -1.38
CA ASN A 150 6.69 -6.19 -0.55
C ASN A 150 5.91 -5.59 0.63
N TYR A 151 6.57 -5.48 1.77
CA TYR A 151 5.99 -4.90 2.98
C TYR A 151 7.01 -4.02 3.71
N LEU A 152 6.57 -2.85 4.15
CA LEU A 152 7.38 -1.88 4.89
C LEU A 152 6.50 -1.25 5.98
N ALA A 153 6.97 -1.25 7.22
CA ALA A 153 6.32 -0.59 8.34
C ALA A 153 7.30 0.37 9.03
N PHE A 154 6.87 1.60 9.28
CA PHE A 154 7.73 2.64 9.85
C PHE A 154 6.95 3.62 10.71
N VAL A 155 7.67 4.27 11.64
CA VAL A 155 7.11 5.31 12.52
C VAL A 155 7.35 6.69 11.90
N ILE A 156 6.38 7.58 12.07
CA ILE A 156 6.48 8.99 11.66
C ILE A 156 6.61 9.92 12.87
N ASP A 157 7.71 9.78 13.61
CA ASP A 157 8.04 10.54 14.82
C ASP A 157 8.94 11.76 14.58
N HIS A 158 9.14 12.14 13.31
CA HIS A 158 10.03 13.22 12.91
C HIS A 158 9.45 14.60 13.21
N GLU A 159 10.26 15.46 13.84
CA GLU A 159 10.04 16.90 14.00
C GLU A 159 10.62 17.66 12.79
N GLY A 160 9.82 18.50 12.13
CA GLY A 160 10.22 19.28 10.95
C GLY A 160 9.60 18.80 9.63
N GLU A 161 10.02 19.35 8.50
CA GLU A 161 9.45 19.01 7.19
C GLU A 161 10.05 17.71 6.63
N TYR A 162 9.18 16.82 6.14
CA TYR A 162 9.62 15.66 5.36
C TYR A 162 10.17 16.10 3.99
N ARG A 163 11.27 15.48 3.59
CA ARG A 163 11.98 15.71 2.34
C ARG A 163 11.72 14.59 1.34
N GLN A 164 11.70 14.95 0.06
CA GLN A 164 11.70 13.98 -1.03
C GLN A 164 13.09 13.35 -1.18
N PRO A 165 13.20 12.10 -1.67
CA PRO A 165 14.48 11.52 -2.06
C PRO A 165 15.19 12.41 -3.09
N MET A 166 16.48 12.67 -2.89
CA MET A 166 17.25 13.66 -3.66
C MET A 166 17.71 13.18 -5.04
N VAL A 167 17.39 11.94 -5.42
CA VAL A 167 17.79 11.36 -6.71
C VAL A 167 16.57 10.95 -7.54
N PRO A 168 15.84 11.91 -8.16
CA PRO A 168 14.68 11.61 -8.99
C PRO A 168 14.98 10.63 -10.14
N GLN A 169 16.22 10.59 -10.62
CA GLN A 169 16.67 9.69 -11.68
C GLN A 169 16.59 8.22 -11.27
N GLU A 170 16.76 7.90 -9.98
CA GLU A 170 16.56 6.54 -9.45
C GLU A 170 15.10 6.12 -9.49
N PHE A 171 14.18 7.07 -9.66
CA PHE A 171 12.74 6.85 -9.76
C PHE A 171 12.21 7.18 -11.16
N ASP A 172 13.04 6.92 -12.18
CA ASP A 172 12.62 7.02 -13.58
C ASP A 172 11.45 6.08 -13.88
N SER A 173 10.38 6.65 -14.43
CA SER A 173 9.13 5.92 -14.64
C SER A 173 9.25 4.80 -15.66
N ASP A 174 10.07 4.96 -16.68
CA ASP A 174 10.14 4.03 -17.80
C ASP A 174 11.08 2.86 -17.47
N TYR A 175 12.18 3.15 -16.77
CA TYR A 175 13.01 2.12 -16.14
C TYR A 175 12.16 1.21 -15.24
N TRP A 176 11.44 1.77 -14.27
CA TRP A 176 10.69 0.95 -13.32
C TRP A 176 9.52 0.18 -13.94
N ARG A 177 8.90 0.73 -14.99
CA ARG A 177 7.92 -0.02 -15.79
C ARG A 177 8.55 -1.21 -16.51
N SER A 178 9.78 -1.06 -17.00
CA SER A 178 10.49 -2.16 -17.66
C SER A 178 10.92 -3.24 -16.66
N VAL A 179 11.28 -2.86 -15.44
CA VAL A 179 11.62 -3.80 -14.35
C VAL A 179 10.40 -4.57 -13.84
N GLU A 180 9.26 -3.91 -13.62
CA GLU A 180 8.05 -4.58 -13.12
C GLU A 180 7.34 -5.40 -14.20
N GLY A 181 7.56 -5.08 -15.47
CA GLY A 181 6.87 -5.74 -16.58
C GLY A 181 5.34 -5.50 -16.58
N PRO A 182 4.63 -6.07 -17.57
CA PRO A 182 3.20 -5.87 -17.71
C PRO A 182 2.40 -6.74 -16.71
N ARG A 183 1.57 -6.10 -15.88
CA ARG A 183 0.60 -6.81 -15.03
C ARG A 183 -0.58 -7.28 -15.87
N LEU A 184 -0.77 -8.60 -15.96
CA LEU A 184 -1.92 -9.14 -16.68
C LEU A 184 -3.17 -9.07 -15.80
N LEU A 185 -4.18 -8.34 -16.28
CA LEU A 185 -5.49 -8.31 -15.65
C LEU A 185 -6.42 -9.30 -16.35
N PHE A 186 -6.89 -10.28 -15.59
CA PHE A 186 -7.70 -11.37 -16.13
C PHE A 186 -9.20 -11.16 -16.07
N GLY A 187 -9.69 -9.96 -15.74
CA GLY A 187 -11.12 -9.60 -15.77
C GLY A 187 -12.07 -10.73 -15.35
N HIS A 188 -12.95 -11.12 -16.27
CA HIS A 188 -13.85 -12.29 -16.15
C HIS A 188 -13.38 -13.51 -16.96
N ASP A 189 -12.09 -13.55 -17.33
CA ASP A 189 -11.52 -14.64 -18.13
C ASP A 189 -11.67 -15.98 -17.40
N SER A 190 -12.02 -17.04 -18.16
CA SER A 190 -12.05 -18.41 -17.67
C SER A 190 -10.66 -18.86 -17.20
N ALA A 191 -10.59 -19.81 -16.27
CA ALA A 191 -9.32 -20.32 -15.74
C ALA A 191 -8.35 -20.80 -16.86
N GLU A 192 -8.91 -21.38 -17.92
CA GLU A 192 -8.15 -21.82 -19.11
C GLU A 192 -7.59 -20.64 -19.91
N THR A 193 -8.37 -19.57 -20.08
CA THR A 193 -7.93 -18.33 -20.74
C THR A 193 -6.82 -17.63 -19.95
N ARG A 194 -6.91 -17.65 -18.61
CA ARG A 194 -5.86 -17.12 -17.73
C ARG A 194 -4.56 -17.89 -17.88
N ARG A 195 -4.64 -19.22 -17.83
CA ARG A 195 -3.47 -20.11 -17.99
C ARG A 195 -2.78 -19.89 -19.33
N ARG A 196 -3.55 -19.75 -20.43
CA ARG A 196 -2.97 -19.49 -21.76
C ARG A 196 -2.25 -18.14 -21.82
N LYS A 197 -2.88 -17.06 -21.34
CA LYS A 197 -2.26 -15.73 -21.29
C LYS A 197 -0.99 -15.69 -20.42
N LEU A 198 -0.94 -16.46 -19.33
CA LEU A 198 0.27 -16.58 -18.50
C LEU A 198 1.39 -17.31 -19.23
N LEU A 199 1.10 -18.39 -19.94
CA LEU A 199 2.09 -19.12 -20.74
C LEU A 199 2.63 -18.27 -21.90
N ASP A 200 1.77 -17.52 -22.57
CA ASP A 200 2.15 -16.63 -23.68
C ASP A 200 3.06 -15.47 -23.21
N ALA A 201 2.91 -15.03 -21.96
CA ALA A 201 3.72 -13.95 -21.37
C ALA A 201 5.08 -14.42 -20.82
N VAL A 202 5.22 -15.71 -20.48
CA VAL A 202 6.48 -16.31 -19.99
C VAL A 202 7.30 -16.89 -21.15
N GLY A 203 6.69 -17.10 -22.32
CA GLY A 203 7.33 -17.63 -23.54
C GLY A 203 7.93 -16.58 -24.48
N GLN A 204 7.96 -15.30 -24.10
CA GLN A 204 8.65 -14.21 -24.79
C GLN A 204 9.83 -13.71 -23.95
#